data_AF-A0AAN6ZJF8-F1
#
_entry.id   AF-A0AAN6ZJF8-F1
#
_cell.length_a   1.000
_cell.length_b   1.000
_cell.length_c   1.000
_cell.angle_alpha   90.00
_cell.angle_beta   90.00
_cell.angle_gamma   90.00
#
_symmetry.space_group_name_H-M   'P 1'
#
loop_
_entity.id
_entity.type
_entity.pdbx_description
1 polymer ?
#
loop_
_entity_poly.entity_id
_entity_poly.type
_entity_poly.pdbx_seq_one_letter_code
_entity_poly.pdbx_strand_id
1 'polypeptide(L)'
;MSSRRAQPAPAPKPWRVNAYVNGRSVGFHYEFDKLENISSNPTNVSFTSGCPYPTLVRCYTEANGGGYMSAANFAANSKENFNVGAFKSWEVLRR
;
A
#
# COMPACT_ATOMS: atom_id res chain seq x y z
N MET A 1 9.44 1.55 46.30
CA MET A 1 9.87 2.08 45.00
C MET A 1 9.51 1.06 43.93
N SER A 2 8.42 1.26 43.20
CA SER A 2 7.98 0.32 42.15
C SER A 2 8.80 0.50 40.88
N SER A 3 9.60 -0.51 40.53
CA SER A 3 10.28 -0.60 39.24
C SER A 3 9.24 -0.67 38.12
N ARG A 4 9.03 0.44 37.40
CA ARG A 4 8.33 0.39 36.10
C ARG A 4 9.20 -0.45 35.17
N ARG A 5 8.79 -1.70 34.92
CA ARG A 5 9.32 -2.45 33.78
C ARG A 5 9.04 -1.61 32.55
N ALA A 6 10.09 -1.18 31.84
CA ALA A 6 9.94 -0.58 30.53
C ALA A 6 9.20 -1.59 29.66
N GLN A 7 8.02 -1.22 29.16
CA GLN A 7 7.36 -2.03 28.14
C GLN A 7 8.33 -2.15 26.96
N PRO A 8 8.56 -3.37 26.41
CA PRO A 8 9.34 -3.49 25.20
C PRO A 8 8.73 -2.60 24.12
N ALA A 9 9.57 -1.85 23.42
CA ALA A 9 9.13 -0.97 22.35
C ALA A 9 8.25 -1.79 21.39
N PRO A 10 7.08 -1.26 20.96
CA PRO A 10 6.23 -1.98 20.03
C PRO A 10 7.06 -2.32 18.79
N ALA A 11 7.07 -3.61 18.41
CA ALA A 11 7.69 -4.03 17.16
C ALA A 11 7.20 -3.11 16.03
N PRO A 12 8.08 -2.61 15.15
CA PRO A 12 7.67 -1.70 14.10
C PRO A 12 6.52 -2.35 13.33
N LYS A 13 5.33 -1.73 13.41
CA LYS A 13 4.14 -2.26 12.75
C LYS A 13 4.47 -2.39 11.27
N PRO A 14 4.24 -3.54 10.62
CA PRO A 14 4.46 -3.65 9.19
C PRO A 14 3.63 -2.55 8.51
N TRP A 15 4.28 -1.81 7.62
CA TRP A 15 3.59 -0.85 6.76
C TRP A 15 2.58 -1.61 5.89
N ARG A 16 1.51 -0.94 5.49
CA ARG A 16 0.44 -1.58 4.72
C ARG A 16 -0.23 -0.57 3.83
N VAL A 17 -0.16 -0.81 2.52
CA VAL A 17 -0.97 -0.10 1.52
C VAL A 17 -2.21 -0.92 1.22
N ASN A 18 -3.33 -0.24 1.04
CA ASN A 18 -4.63 -0.84 0.78
C ASN A 18 -5.17 -0.31 -0.56
N ALA A 19 -5.81 -1.20 -1.31
CA ALA A 19 -6.58 -0.87 -2.50
C ALA A 19 -8.05 -0.71 -2.11
N TYR A 20 -8.74 0.28 -2.68
CA TYR A 20 -10.11 0.64 -2.30
C TYR A 20 -11.07 0.68 -3.50
N VAL A 21 -12.31 0.26 -3.24
CA VAL A 21 -13.49 0.43 -4.11
C VAL A 21 -14.55 1.12 -3.26
N ASN A 22 -15.04 2.29 -3.70
CA ASN A 22 -16.11 3.03 -2.99
C ASN A 22 -15.83 3.21 -1.49
N GLY A 23 -14.58 3.51 -1.13
CA GLY A 23 -14.15 3.69 0.27
C GLY A 23 -13.94 2.41 1.08
N ARG A 24 -14.22 1.21 0.53
CA ARG A 24 -13.97 -0.08 1.17
C ARG A 24 -12.65 -0.68 0.71
N SER A 25 -11.81 -1.12 1.66
CA SER A 25 -10.58 -1.85 1.35
C SER A 25 -10.93 -3.22 0.75
N VAL A 26 -10.35 -3.54 -0.40
CA VAL A 26 -10.56 -4.79 -1.14
C VAL A 26 -9.30 -5.63 -1.34
N GLY A 27 -8.13 -5.04 -1.07
CA GLY A 27 -6.83 -5.72 -1.10
C GLY A 27 -5.80 -4.93 -0.30
N PHE A 28 -4.69 -5.58 0.03
CA PHE A 28 -3.60 -4.93 0.75
C PHE A 28 -2.25 -5.54 0.36
N HIS A 29 -1.20 -4.75 0.51
CA HIS A 29 0.17 -5.16 0.25
C HIS A 29 1.10 -4.61 1.35
N TYR A 30 2.16 -5.36 1.66
CA TYR A 30 3.16 -5.05 2.70
C TYR A 30 4.58 -5.51 2.31
N GLU A 31 4.77 -5.96 1.07
CA GLU A 31 6.06 -6.40 0.52
C GLU A 31 6.42 -5.50 -0.66
N PHE A 32 7.71 -5.29 -0.88
CA PHE A 32 8.21 -4.58 -2.05
C PHE A 32 8.50 -5.54 -3.20
N ASP A 33 8.53 -5.00 -4.42
CA ASP A 33 9.02 -5.68 -5.63
C ASP A 33 8.26 -6.98 -5.96
N LYS A 34 6.97 -7.00 -5.59
CA LYS A 34 6.07 -8.12 -5.83
C LYS A 34 4.84 -7.63 -6.57
N LEU A 35 4.56 -8.32 -7.66
CA LEU A 35 3.36 -8.10 -8.46
C LEU A 35 2.23 -8.99 -7.96
N GLU A 36 1.10 -8.39 -7.61
CA GLU A 36 -0.09 -9.12 -7.16
C GLU A 36 -1.31 -8.77 -8.01
N ASN A 37 -2.18 -9.76 -8.24
CA ASN A 37 -3.46 -9.57 -8.91
C ASN A 37 -4.55 -9.22 -7.89
N ILE A 38 -5.56 -8.46 -8.35
CA ILE A 38 -6.73 -8.11 -7.54
C ILE A 38 -8.02 -8.26 -8.37
N SER A 39 -9.03 -8.91 -7.78
CA SER A 39 -10.26 -9.29 -8.47
C SER A 39 -11.36 -8.21 -8.47
N SER A 40 -11.17 -7.11 -7.73
CA SER A 40 -12.24 -6.16 -7.37
C SER A 40 -12.23 -4.82 -8.10
N ASN A 41 -11.37 -4.64 -9.11
CA ASN A 41 -11.21 -3.38 -9.86
C ASN A 41 -11.15 -2.11 -8.96
N PRO A 42 -10.28 -2.06 -7.93
CA PRO A 42 -10.07 -0.85 -7.13
C PRO A 42 -9.71 0.38 -7.97
N THR A 43 -10.05 1.55 -7.44
CA THR A 43 -9.76 2.84 -8.08
C THR A 43 -8.79 3.70 -7.28
N ASN A 44 -8.57 3.35 -6.01
CA ASN A 44 -7.77 4.14 -5.09
C ASN A 44 -6.77 3.29 -4.31
N VAL A 45 -5.66 3.91 -3.92
CA VAL A 45 -4.66 3.32 -3.04
C VAL A 45 -4.32 4.27 -1.89
N SER A 46 -4.09 3.73 -0.69
CA SER A 46 -3.68 4.52 0.49
C SER A 46 -3.01 3.65 1.54
N PHE A 47 -2.04 4.19 2.27
CA PHE A 47 -1.42 3.51 3.40
C PHE A 47 -2.28 3.63 4.67
N THR A 48 -2.65 2.49 5.24
CA THR A 48 -3.33 2.45 6.55
C THR A 48 -2.33 2.46 7.71
N SER A 49 -1.20 1.76 7.53
CA SER A 49 0.04 1.95 8.30
C SER A 49 1.12 2.52 7.38
N GLY A 50 1.65 3.69 7.74
CA GLY A 50 2.62 4.41 6.91
C GLY A 50 3.90 3.63 6.70
N CYS A 51 4.48 3.73 5.51
CA CYS A 51 5.77 3.13 5.18
C CYS A 51 6.92 4.07 5.54
N PRO A 52 7.95 3.64 6.29
CA PRO A 52 9.06 4.53 6.66
C PRO A 52 9.93 4.98 5.48
N TYR A 53 9.71 4.42 4.28
CA TYR A 53 10.42 4.77 3.06
C TYR A 53 9.49 5.51 2.10
N PRO A 54 10.01 6.39 1.23
CA PRO A 54 9.30 6.82 0.03
C PRO A 54 8.93 5.61 -0.82
N THR A 55 7.71 5.59 -1.34
CA THR A 55 7.21 4.44 -2.12
C THR A 55 6.52 4.87 -3.40
N LEU A 56 6.58 3.98 -4.38
CA LEU A 56 5.85 4.07 -5.63
C LEU A 56 4.92 2.86 -5.72
N VAL A 57 3.62 3.10 -5.88
CA VAL A 57 2.66 2.04 -6.16
C VAL A 57 2.32 2.10 -7.63
N ARG A 58 2.65 1.04 -8.38
CA ARG A 58 2.27 0.87 -9.78
C ARG A 58 0.97 0.07 -9.84
N CYS A 59 0.01 0.56 -10.59
CA CYS A 59 -1.29 -0.08 -10.78
C CYS A 59 -1.51 -0.30 -12.28
N TYR A 60 -1.93 -1.50 -12.65
CA TYR A 60 -2.07 -1.94 -14.03
C TYR A 60 -3.52 -2.28 -14.34
N THR A 61 -4.04 -1.86 -15.50
CA THR A 61 -5.44 -2.10 -15.88
C THR A 61 -5.76 -3.58 -16.14
N GLU A 62 -4.74 -4.43 -16.32
CA GLU A 62 -4.89 -5.87 -16.49
C GLU A 62 -4.16 -6.67 -15.40
N ALA A 63 -4.39 -7.98 -15.36
CA ALA A 63 -3.68 -8.89 -14.47
C ALA A 63 -2.23 -9.07 -14.92
N ASN A 64 -1.37 -9.53 -14.01
CA ASN A 64 0.04 -9.85 -14.25
C ASN A 64 0.83 -8.70 -14.89
N GLY A 65 0.53 -7.46 -14.51
CA GLY A 65 1.27 -6.27 -14.96
C GLY A 65 0.96 -5.83 -16.39
N GLY A 66 -0.13 -6.33 -16.98
CA GLY A 66 -0.55 -5.98 -18.34
C GLY A 66 -1.34 -4.66 -18.45
N GLY A 67 -1.50 -4.18 -19.68
CA GLY A 67 -2.31 -3.01 -19.98
C GLY A 67 -1.66 -1.67 -19.62
N TYR A 68 -2.49 -0.65 -19.39
CA TYR A 68 -2.04 0.69 -19.05
C TYR A 68 -1.60 0.75 -17.58
N MET A 69 -0.52 1.49 -17.31
CA MET A 69 0.03 1.67 -15.97
C MET A 69 -0.20 3.08 -15.45
N SER A 70 -0.78 3.18 -14.26
CA SER A 70 -0.83 4.39 -13.45
C SER A 70 0.04 4.25 -12.20
N ALA A 71 0.53 5.36 -11.67
CA ALA A 71 1.44 5.35 -10.54
C ALA A 71 1.04 6.35 -9.45
N ALA A 72 1.05 5.90 -8.20
CA ALA A 72 0.88 6.75 -7.01
C ALA A 72 2.22 6.86 -6.28
N ASN A 73 2.65 8.10 -6.04
CA ASN A 73 3.90 8.40 -5.34
C ASN A 73 3.57 8.80 -3.91
N PHE A 74 4.13 8.09 -2.94
CA PHE A 74 3.94 8.40 -1.52
C PHE A 74 5.27 8.82 -0.89
N ALA A 75 5.26 9.96 -0.20
CA ALA A 75 6.33 10.32 0.71
C ALA A 75 6.39 9.32 1.89
N ALA A 76 7.55 9.27 2.57
CA ALA A 76 7.71 8.44 3.75
C ALA A 76 6.62 8.76 4.80
N ASN A 77 6.00 7.71 5.32
CA ASN A 77 4.91 7.68 6.29
C ASN A 77 3.61 8.38 5.84
N SER A 78 3.50 8.78 4.56
CA SER A 78 2.27 9.34 4.02
C SER A 78 1.13 8.34 4.13
N LYS A 79 -0.07 8.87 4.42
CA LYS A 79 -1.34 8.13 4.43
C LYS A 79 -2.35 8.76 3.48
N GLU A 80 -1.87 9.52 2.51
CA GLU A 80 -2.71 10.14 1.50
C GLU A 80 -3.49 9.07 0.71
N ASN A 81 -4.56 9.50 0.06
CA ASN A 81 -5.35 8.66 -0.82
C ASN A 81 -5.13 9.13 -2.25
N PHE A 82 -4.71 8.23 -3.13
CA PHE A 82 -4.53 8.52 -4.54
C PHE A 82 -5.57 7.78 -5.36
N ASN A 83 -6.27 8.51 -6.23
CA ASN A 83 -7.06 7.91 -7.30
C ASN A 83 -6.11 7.58 -8.46
N VAL A 84 -6.09 6.31 -8.84
CA VAL A 84 -5.20 5.75 -9.87
C VAL A 84 -5.99 5.17 -11.06
N GLY A 85 -7.32 5.38 -11.09
CA GLY A 85 -8.22 4.69 -12.01
C GLY A 85 -8.38 3.20 -11.67
N ALA A 86 -9.29 2.52 -12.37
CA ALA A 86 -9.54 1.10 -12.15
C ALA A 86 -8.32 0.24 -12.52
N PHE A 87 -7.90 -0.66 -11.64
CA PHE A 87 -6.76 -1.56 -11.87
C PHE A 87 -7.03 -3.02 -11.45
N LYS A 88 -6.27 -3.96 -12.01
CA LYS A 88 -6.39 -5.42 -11.81
C LYS A 88 -5.13 -6.10 -11.31
N SER A 89 -3.99 -5.43 -11.39
CA SER A 89 -2.77 -5.84 -10.68
C SER A 89 -1.97 -4.64 -10.24
N TRP A 90 -1.08 -4.86 -9.28
CA TRP A 90 -0.30 -3.79 -8.65
C TRP A 90 1.01 -4.30 -8.06
N GLU A 91 1.96 -3.39 -7.90
CA GLU A 91 3.26 -3.62 -7.29
C GLU A 91 3.66 -2.41 -6.45
N VAL A 92 4.31 -2.63 -5.32
CA VAL A 92 4.87 -1.58 -4.46
C VAL A 92 6.38 -1.59 -4.58
N LEU A 93 6.97 -0.44 -4.90
CA LEU A 93 8.42 -0.28 -5.06
C LEU A 93 8.95 0.71 -4.03
N ARG A 94 10.18 0.48 -3.56
CA ARG A 94 10.92 1.47 -2.78
C ARG A 94 11.55 2.49 -3.73
N ARG A 95 11.58 3.75 -3.30
CA ARG A 95 12.31 4.84 -3.97
C ARG A 95 13.45 5.37 -3.14
#